data_AF-A0A928NRV3-F1
#
_entry.id   AF-A0A928NRV3-F1
#
_cell.length_a   1.000
_cell.length_b   1.000
_cell.length_c   1.000
_cell.angle_alpha   90.00
_cell.angle_beta   90.00
_cell.angle_gamma   90.00
#
_symmetry.space_group_name_H-M   'P 1'
#
loop_
_entity.id
_entity.type
_entity.pdbx_description
1 polymer ?
#
loop_
_entity_poly.entity_id
_entity_poly.type
_entity_poly.pdbx_seq_one_letter_code
_entity_poly.pdbx_strand_id
1 'polypeptide(L)'
;MLKKIAILIITCLFTMTALSGCSIIAKQNEKSLIEDALQKRYGEEFVCMRTWNNDADGYYSHSFYGLCHPKDDDGLLFEVLSGSDGTLLIDEYASTLASRIFRDEFDERIGDSLGTHYTYCRNYYDPNGDAVAKRIKNGNFTLEYFMNDYINTFKSNKLSLYYSICMDITKTADISYENEYDVIIDTIKHIHRMGQQLGMDLQISIKFYFVPTEIYQNCVNYFQENANINSLFYDLIEKNAPYGEPKCMIKFLLKDNKELITQEEYIEIRKEIDNNA
;
A
#
# COMPACT_ATOMS: atom_id res chain seq x y z
N MET A 1 -4.24 -57.48 13.75
CA MET A 1 -5.00 -56.22 13.61
C MET A 1 -4.12 -54.98 13.78
N LEU A 2 -3.33 -54.87 14.86
CA LEU A 2 -2.43 -53.72 15.10
C LEU A 2 -1.46 -53.38 13.94
N LYS A 3 -0.84 -54.37 13.28
CA LYS A 3 0.06 -54.12 12.13
C LYS A 3 -0.62 -53.47 10.93
N LYS A 4 -1.91 -53.77 10.66
CA LYS A 4 -2.67 -53.18 9.55
C LYS A 4 -3.10 -51.75 9.86
N ILE A 5 -3.41 -51.45 11.12
CA ILE A 5 -3.76 -50.10 11.59
C ILE A 5 -2.51 -49.20 11.60
N ALA A 6 -1.36 -49.72 12.04
CA ALA A 6 -0.09 -48.97 12.02
C ALA A 6 0.36 -48.59 10.59
N ILE A 7 0.22 -49.51 9.62
CA ILE A 7 0.51 -49.22 8.21
C ILE A 7 -0.42 -48.13 7.67
N LEU A 8 -1.72 -48.18 7.99
CA LEU A 8 -2.69 -47.18 7.52
C LEU A 8 -2.40 -45.77 8.09
N ILE A 9 -1.98 -45.69 9.36
CA ILE A 9 -1.59 -44.42 10.00
C ILE A 9 -0.31 -43.86 9.37
N ILE A 10 0.69 -44.70 9.08
CA ILE A 10 1.94 -44.27 8.44
C ILE A 10 1.69 -43.79 7.00
N THR A 11 0.84 -44.49 6.23
CA THR A 11 0.50 -44.06 4.86
C THR A 11 -0.29 -42.76 4.84
N CYS A 12 -1.23 -42.54 5.78
CA CYS A 12 -1.94 -41.26 5.91
C CYS A 12 -1.03 -40.11 6.37
N LEU A 13 -0.08 -40.37 7.27
CA LEU A 13 0.91 -39.37 7.68
C LEU A 13 1.82 -38.98 6.50
N PHE A 14 2.27 -39.96 5.70
CA PHE A 14 3.10 -39.72 4.52
C PHE A 14 2.35 -38.94 3.42
N THR A 15 1.09 -39.24 3.15
CA THR A 15 0.31 -38.50 2.16
C THR A 15 0.04 -37.07 2.61
N MET A 16 -0.28 -36.84 3.89
CA MET A 16 -0.44 -35.47 4.41
C MET A 16 0.86 -34.67 4.36
N THR A 17 2.00 -35.25 4.73
CA THR A 17 3.30 -34.55 4.64
C THR A 17 3.76 -34.31 3.20
N ALA A 18 3.43 -35.21 2.26
CA ALA A 18 3.79 -35.06 0.85
C ALA A 18 2.97 -33.96 0.16
N LEU A 19 1.67 -33.85 0.48
CA LEU A 19 0.82 -32.76 -0.03
C LEU A 19 1.25 -31.39 0.51
N SER A 20 1.59 -31.30 1.81
CA SER A 20 2.14 -30.07 2.39
C SER A 20 3.53 -29.72 1.85
N GLY A 21 4.38 -30.72 1.55
CA GLY A 21 5.69 -30.51 0.96
C GLY A 21 5.62 -29.97 -0.47
N CYS A 22 4.72 -30.51 -1.31
CA CYS A 22 4.55 -30.03 -2.69
C CYS A 22 4.05 -28.58 -2.76
N SER A 23 3.13 -28.18 -1.88
CA SER A 23 2.63 -26.80 -1.86
C SER A 23 3.68 -25.79 -1.39
N ILE A 24 4.51 -26.16 -0.40
CA ILE A 24 5.63 -25.32 0.07
C ILE A 24 6.68 -25.14 -1.04
N ILE A 25 7.06 -26.22 -1.73
CA ILE A 25 8.02 -26.18 -2.83
C ILE A 25 7.48 -25.34 -4.00
N ALA A 26 6.19 -25.48 -4.35
CA ALA A 26 5.56 -24.66 -5.38
C ALA A 26 5.60 -23.16 -5.02
N LYS A 27 5.25 -22.81 -3.78
CA LYS A 27 5.30 -21.43 -3.29
C LYS A 27 6.72 -20.85 -3.23
N GLN A 28 7.70 -21.66 -2.88
CA GLN A 28 9.11 -21.26 -2.94
C GLN A 28 9.57 -21.00 -4.38
N ASN A 29 9.19 -21.87 -5.31
CA ASN A 29 9.50 -21.68 -6.73
C ASN A 29 8.84 -20.41 -7.29
N GLU A 30 7.58 -20.13 -6.93
CA GLU A 30 6.87 -18.89 -7.32
C GLU A 30 7.59 -17.63 -6.82
N LYS A 31 8.03 -17.63 -5.55
CA LYS A 31 8.78 -16.50 -4.97
C LYS A 31 10.09 -16.24 -5.70
N SER A 32 10.92 -17.28 -5.86
CA SER A 32 12.20 -17.14 -6.55
C SER A 32 12.03 -16.71 -8.00
N LEU A 33 10.96 -17.16 -8.67
CA LEU A 33 10.65 -16.74 -10.03
C LEU A 33 10.36 -15.23 -10.12
N ILE A 34 9.60 -14.69 -9.16
CA ILE A 34 9.35 -13.24 -9.08
C ILE A 34 10.64 -12.47 -8.76
N GLU A 35 11.41 -12.93 -7.77
CA GLU A 35 12.66 -12.30 -7.34
C GLU A 35 13.67 -12.22 -8.50
N ASP A 36 13.87 -13.32 -9.23
CA ASP A 36 14.74 -13.38 -10.41
C ASP A 36 14.27 -12.42 -11.53
N ALA A 37 12.96 -12.36 -11.77
CA ALA A 37 12.38 -11.51 -12.79
C ALA A 37 12.54 -10.02 -12.45
N LEU A 38 12.28 -9.64 -11.19
CA LEU A 38 12.51 -8.29 -10.68
C LEU A 38 13.99 -7.92 -10.73
N GLN A 39 14.89 -8.81 -10.29
CA GLN A 39 16.33 -8.57 -10.34
C GLN A 39 16.82 -8.39 -11.77
N LYS A 40 16.31 -9.17 -12.73
CA LYS A 40 16.65 -8.99 -14.14
C LYS A 40 16.20 -7.62 -14.66
N ARG A 41 14.96 -7.22 -14.32
CA ARG A 41 14.33 -5.96 -14.76
C ARG A 41 14.99 -4.72 -14.16
N TYR A 42 15.25 -4.74 -12.86
CA TYR A 42 15.70 -3.58 -12.09
C TYR A 42 17.17 -3.62 -11.67
N GLY A 43 17.85 -4.75 -11.74
CA GLY A 43 19.28 -4.86 -11.38
C GLY A 43 19.57 -4.83 -9.87
N GLU A 44 18.52 -4.85 -9.03
CA GLU A 44 18.58 -4.86 -7.56
C GLU A 44 18.11 -6.23 -7.04
N GLU A 45 18.45 -6.58 -5.80
CA GLU A 45 17.93 -7.80 -5.16
C GLU A 45 16.57 -7.52 -4.50
N PHE A 46 15.63 -8.46 -4.60
CA PHE A 46 14.29 -8.34 -4.05
C PHE A 46 13.96 -9.53 -3.15
N VAL A 47 12.97 -9.35 -2.28
CA VAL A 47 12.39 -10.39 -1.44
C VAL A 47 10.90 -10.48 -1.72
N CYS A 48 10.42 -11.67 -2.10
CA CYS A 48 9.01 -11.98 -2.24
C CYS A 48 8.49 -12.65 -0.96
N MET A 49 7.79 -11.88 -0.13
CA MET A 49 7.35 -12.31 1.20
C MET A 49 6.29 -13.40 1.14
N ARG A 50 5.36 -13.33 0.18
CA ARG A 50 4.27 -14.29 0.00
C ARG A 50 3.72 -14.24 -1.42
N THR A 51 3.13 -15.35 -1.86
CA THR A 51 2.45 -15.45 -3.15
C THR A 51 1.06 -16.06 -3.00
N TRP A 52 0.11 -15.61 -3.80
CA TRP A 52 -1.25 -16.12 -3.85
C TRP A 52 -1.74 -16.22 -5.28
N ASN A 53 -2.68 -17.14 -5.54
CA ASN A 53 -3.15 -17.38 -6.88
C ASN A 53 -3.96 -16.20 -7.39
N ASN A 54 -3.90 -15.94 -8.68
CA ASN A 54 -4.86 -15.06 -9.33
C ASN A 54 -6.12 -15.88 -9.63
N ASP A 55 -7.22 -15.61 -8.92
CA ASP A 55 -8.50 -16.32 -9.10
C ASP A 55 -9.27 -15.84 -10.36
N ALA A 56 -8.58 -15.20 -11.30
CA ALA A 56 -9.16 -14.73 -12.55
C ALA A 56 -9.30 -15.86 -13.57
N ASP A 57 -10.51 -16.06 -14.08
CA ASP A 57 -10.77 -16.92 -15.23
C ASP A 57 -10.21 -16.30 -16.53
N GLY A 58 -9.67 -17.13 -17.44
CA GLY A 58 -9.25 -16.70 -18.79
C GLY A 58 -7.74 -16.55 -19.00
N TYR A 59 -7.32 -15.51 -19.74
CA TYR A 59 -5.95 -15.33 -20.25
C TYR A 59 -4.88 -15.27 -19.14
N TYR A 60 -5.28 -14.95 -17.91
CA TYR A 60 -4.40 -14.87 -16.74
C TYR A 60 -4.55 -16.05 -15.76
N SER A 61 -5.21 -17.14 -16.16
CA SER A 61 -5.47 -18.31 -15.30
C SER A 61 -4.22 -19.07 -14.84
N HIS A 62 -3.05 -18.75 -15.41
CA HIS A 62 -1.74 -19.28 -15.00
C HIS A 62 -0.83 -18.19 -14.39
N SER A 63 -1.43 -17.19 -13.75
CA SER A 63 -0.71 -16.13 -13.04
C SER A 63 -0.94 -16.20 -11.53
N PHE A 64 -0.02 -15.62 -10.79
CA PHE A 64 -0.09 -15.51 -9.35
C PHE A 64 0.48 -14.15 -8.91
N TYR A 65 -0.05 -13.64 -7.82
CA TYR A 65 0.43 -12.42 -7.20
C TYR A 65 1.58 -12.72 -6.24
N GLY A 66 2.46 -11.75 -6.06
CA GLY A 66 3.48 -11.72 -5.01
C GLY A 66 3.54 -10.37 -4.33
N LEU A 67 3.74 -10.38 -3.01
CA LEU A 67 4.08 -9.18 -2.24
C LEU A 67 5.59 -9.10 -2.09
N CYS A 68 6.19 -8.02 -2.58
CA CYS A 68 7.63 -7.88 -2.69
C CYS A 68 8.12 -6.55 -2.11
N HIS A 69 9.41 -6.51 -1.79
CA HIS A 69 10.15 -5.28 -1.50
C HIS A 69 11.61 -5.44 -1.98
N PRO A 70 12.34 -4.35 -2.23
CA PRO A 70 13.79 -4.41 -2.40
C PRO A 70 14.44 -4.94 -1.12
N LYS A 71 15.50 -5.75 -1.28
CA LYS A 71 16.20 -6.35 -0.14
C LYS A 71 16.77 -5.32 0.84
N ASP A 72 17.19 -4.17 0.32
CA ASP A 72 17.79 -3.08 1.11
C ASP A 72 16.74 -2.10 1.67
N ASP A 73 15.44 -2.31 1.41
CA ASP A 73 14.36 -1.38 1.77
C ASP A 73 13.02 -2.11 1.97
N ASP A 74 12.83 -2.70 3.15
CA ASP A 74 11.61 -3.43 3.51
C ASP A 74 10.36 -2.53 3.69
N GLY A 75 10.55 -1.22 3.83
CA GLY A 75 9.47 -0.23 3.90
C GLY A 75 8.82 0.10 2.55
N LEU A 76 9.36 -0.43 1.45
CA LEU A 76 8.87 -0.18 0.09
C LEU A 76 8.18 -1.43 -0.49
N LEU A 77 7.02 -1.76 0.09
CA LEU A 77 6.22 -2.91 -0.30
C LEU A 77 5.37 -2.64 -1.55
N PHE A 78 5.35 -3.60 -2.45
CA PHE A 78 4.58 -3.52 -3.69
C PHE A 78 4.07 -4.89 -4.13
N GLU A 79 2.98 -4.90 -4.89
CA GLU A 79 2.45 -6.11 -5.49
C GLU A 79 2.99 -6.33 -6.91
N VAL A 80 3.11 -7.60 -7.26
CA VAL A 80 3.53 -8.09 -8.57
C VAL A 80 2.53 -9.13 -9.02
N LEU A 81 2.07 -9.07 -10.27
CA LEU A 81 1.39 -10.18 -10.93
C LEU A 81 2.37 -10.84 -11.88
N SER A 82 2.66 -12.13 -11.67
CA SER A 82 3.59 -12.89 -12.51
C SER A 82 2.87 -14.04 -13.22
N GLY A 83 3.22 -14.27 -14.48
CA GLY A 83 2.88 -15.51 -15.17
C GLY A 83 3.69 -16.69 -14.63
N SER A 84 3.19 -17.90 -14.82
CA SER A 84 3.88 -19.15 -14.45
C SER A 84 5.27 -19.36 -15.09
N ASP A 85 5.61 -18.57 -16.11
CA ASP A 85 6.89 -18.54 -16.79
C ASP A 85 7.85 -17.45 -16.28
N GLY A 86 7.42 -16.64 -15.29
CA GLY A 86 8.18 -15.53 -14.72
C GLY A 86 8.05 -14.23 -15.48
N THR A 87 7.19 -14.16 -16.49
CA THR A 87 6.83 -12.88 -17.11
C THR A 87 6.12 -12.01 -16.08
N LEU A 88 6.63 -10.80 -15.85
CA LEU A 88 5.96 -9.80 -15.02
C LEU A 88 4.82 -9.19 -15.84
N LEU A 89 3.59 -9.43 -15.39
CA LEU A 89 2.36 -8.94 -16.01
C LEU A 89 1.92 -7.61 -15.41
N ILE A 90 2.21 -7.40 -14.13
CA ILE A 90 2.03 -6.15 -13.38
C ILE A 90 3.21 -6.10 -12.43
N ASP A 91 3.89 -4.96 -12.31
CA ASP A 91 4.84 -4.75 -11.23
C ASP A 91 4.77 -3.30 -10.74
N GLU A 92 4.36 -3.14 -9.48
CA GLU A 92 4.03 -1.81 -8.95
C GLU A 92 5.26 -1.03 -8.45
N TYR A 93 6.47 -1.56 -8.63
CA TYR A 93 7.68 -1.05 -7.97
C TYR A 93 7.94 0.43 -8.24
N ALA A 94 7.93 0.86 -9.51
CA ALA A 94 8.17 2.26 -9.85
C ALA A 94 7.03 3.19 -9.38
N SER A 95 5.80 2.68 -9.35
CA SER A 95 4.66 3.41 -8.78
C SER A 95 4.83 3.60 -7.27
N THR A 96 5.24 2.54 -6.56
CA THR A 96 5.52 2.61 -5.12
C THR A 96 6.67 3.57 -4.81
N LEU A 97 7.73 3.62 -5.64
CA LEU A 97 8.79 4.63 -5.53
C LEU A 97 8.25 6.05 -5.65
N ALA A 98 7.41 6.33 -6.66
CA ALA A 98 6.79 7.64 -6.82
C ALA A 98 5.86 7.99 -5.65
N SER A 99 5.06 7.03 -5.17
CA SER A 99 4.19 7.20 -4.00
C SER A 99 4.96 7.47 -2.72
N ARG A 100 6.11 6.83 -2.53
CA ARG A 100 7.00 7.09 -1.39
C ARG A 100 7.48 8.54 -1.38
N ILE A 101 7.88 9.10 -2.52
CA ILE A 101 8.31 10.50 -2.59
C ILE A 101 7.19 11.45 -2.12
N PHE A 102 5.95 11.20 -2.53
CA PHE A 102 4.81 12.00 -2.09
C PHE A 102 4.43 11.78 -0.62
N ARG A 103 4.53 10.55 -0.13
CA ARG A 103 4.34 10.23 1.30
C ARG A 103 5.37 10.97 2.14
N ASP A 104 6.64 10.87 1.79
CA ASP A 104 7.74 11.42 2.57
C ASP A 104 7.63 12.97 2.62
N GLU A 105 7.23 13.62 1.52
CA GLU A 105 6.94 15.06 1.53
C GLU A 105 5.68 15.41 2.35
N PHE A 106 4.64 14.57 2.30
CA PHE A 106 3.46 14.76 3.14
C PHE A 106 3.86 14.71 4.63
N ASP A 107 4.62 13.70 5.02
CA ASP A 107 5.06 13.49 6.40
C ASP A 107 6.03 14.59 6.87
N GLU A 108 6.94 15.05 6.01
CA GLU A 108 7.85 16.17 6.34
C GLU A 108 7.07 17.46 6.64
N ARG A 109 6.02 17.74 5.84
CA ARG A 109 5.21 18.96 6.01
C ARG A 109 4.19 18.89 7.12
N ILE A 110 3.54 17.74 7.28
CA ILE A 110 2.58 17.56 8.36
C ILE A 110 3.30 17.59 9.71
N GLY A 111 4.53 17.04 9.75
CA GLY A 111 5.36 16.94 10.94
C GLY A 111 4.61 16.32 12.11
N ASP A 112 4.84 16.86 13.30
CA ASP A 112 4.21 16.38 14.51
C ASP A 112 2.75 16.84 14.68
N SER A 113 2.17 17.57 13.70
CA SER A 113 0.84 18.20 13.84
C SER A 113 -0.31 17.18 13.99
N LEU A 114 -0.11 15.94 13.53
CA LEU A 114 -1.07 14.84 13.71
C LEU A 114 -0.79 14.00 14.98
N GLY A 115 0.26 14.33 15.73
CA GLY A 115 0.75 13.48 16.82
C GLY A 115 1.31 12.16 16.30
N THR A 116 1.12 11.09 17.06
CA THR A 116 1.59 9.74 16.66
C THR A 116 0.73 9.21 15.51
N HIS A 117 1.31 9.11 14.31
CA HIS A 117 0.62 8.68 13.11
C HIS A 117 1.49 7.81 12.19
N TYR A 118 0.84 7.08 11.29
CA TYR A 118 1.48 6.33 10.21
C TYR A 118 0.79 6.67 8.89
N THR A 119 1.57 7.11 7.91
CA THR A 119 1.07 7.49 6.59
C THR A 119 1.38 6.41 5.58
N TYR A 120 0.34 5.92 4.93
CA TYR A 120 0.43 5.09 3.74
C TYR A 120 -0.05 5.89 2.53
N CYS A 121 0.74 5.90 1.45
CA CYS A 121 0.38 6.56 0.19
C CYS A 121 0.50 5.57 -0.98
N ARG A 122 -0.48 5.58 -1.88
CA ARG A 122 -0.42 4.78 -3.12
C ARG A 122 -1.00 5.52 -4.31
N ASN A 123 -0.43 5.23 -5.48
CA ASN A 123 -0.98 5.56 -6.77
C ASN A 123 -1.19 4.26 -7.56
N TYR A 124 -2.35 4.10 -8.19
CA TYR A 124 -2.73 2.86 -8.90
C TYR A 124 -2.22 2.87 -10.35
N TYR A 125 -0.95 3.24 -10.53
CA TYR A 125 -0.30 3.17 -11.83
C TYR A 125 0.58 1.92 -11.90
N ASP A 126 0.55 1.25 -13.04
CA ASP A 126 1.42 0.14 -13.36
C ASP A 126 2.23 0.53 -14.61
N PRO A 127 3.46 1.04 -14.44
CA PRO A 127 4.39 1.16 -15.55
C PRO A 127 4.90 -0.22 -15.91
N ASN A 128 4.13 -0.97 -16.68
CA ASN A 128 4.69 -2.09 -17.42
C ASN A 128 5.76 -1.65 -18.46
N GLY A 129 6.11 -0.36 -18.53
CA GLY A 129 7.09 0.21 -19.44
C GLY A 129 8.55 -0.07 -19.06
N ASP A 130 9.26 -0.77 -19.96
CA ASP A 130 10.70 -1.05 -19.86
C ASP A 130 11.58 0.21 -19.70
N ALA A 131 11.08 1.37 -20.13
CA ALA A 131 11.83 2.62 -20.10
C ALA A 131 12.04 3.17 -18.67
N VAL A 132 11.00 3.11 -17.83
CA VAL A 132 11.09 3.47 -16.41
C VAL A 132 11.98 2.47 -15.67
N ALA A 133 11.78 1.18 -15.91
CA ALA A 133 12.61 0.12 -15.30
C ALA A 133 14.09 0.26 -15.63
N LYS A 134 14.43 0.57 -16.89
CA LYS A 134 15.81 0.84 -17.29
C LYS A 134 16.43 2.03 -16.56
N ARG A 135 15.65 3.06 -16.20
CA ARG A 135 16.18 4.20 -15.44
C ARG A 135 16.42 3.86 -13.99
N ILE A 136 15.51 3.14 -13.36
CA ILE A 136 15.69 2.62 -12.00
C ILE A 136 16.97 1.78 -11.95
N LYS A 137 17.11 0.83 -12.88
CA LYS A 137 18.31 -0.01 -13.02
C LYS A 137 19.63 0.75 -13.18
N ASN A 138 19.57 1.94 -13.76
CA ASN A 138 20.75 2.79 -13.95
C ASN A 138 20.94 3.82 -12.83
N GLY A 139 20.15 3.75 -11.74
CA GLY A 139 20.19 4.70 -10.63
C GLY A 139 19.72 6.13 -10.98
N ASN A 140 18.92 6.27 -12.03
CA ASN A 140 18.51 7.57 -12.59
C ASN A 140 16.99 7.76 -12.60
N PHE A 141 16.29 7.13 -11.65
CA PHE A 141 14.86 7.35 -11.46
C PHE A 141 14.62 8.78 -10.96
N THR A 142 13.63 9.45 -11.52
CA THR A 142 13.17 10.76 -11.05
C THR A 142 11.65 10.81 -11.17
N LEU A 143 11.02 11.57 -10.25
CA LEU A 143 9.58 11.78 -10.28
C LEU A 143 9.14 12.47 -11.58
N GLU A 144 9.91 13.43 -12.08
CA GLU A 144 9.66 14.09 -13.37
C GLU A 144 9.62 13.10 -14.54
N TYR A 145 10.57 12.16 -14.61
CA TYR A 145 10.55 11.16 -15.66
C TYR A 145 9.35 10.23 -15.55
N PHE A 146 9.04 9.76 -14.34
CA PHE A 146 7.89 8.90 -14.08
C PHE A 146 6.58 9.56 -14.53
N MET A 147 6.38 10.85 -14.19
CA MET A 147 5.19 11.60 -14.61
C MET A 147 5.13 11.82 -16.12
N ASN A 148 6.27 12.12 -16.76
CA ASN A 148 6.33 12.24 -18.21
C ASN A 148 6.02 10.91 -18.92
N ASP A 149 6.51 9.78 -18.41
CA ASP A 149 6.19 8.46 -18.94
C ASP A 149 4.69 8.15 -18.78
N TYR A 150 4.12 8.44 -17.60
CA TYR A 150 2.68 8.34 -17.34
C TYR A 150 1.86 9.11 -18.37
N ILE A 151 2.17 10.40 -18.57
CA ILE A 151 1.46 11.27 -19.54
C ILE A 151 1.55 10.69 -20.95
N ASN A 152 2.74 10.24 -21.34
CA ASN A 152 2.98 9.73 -22.69
C ASN A 152 2.28 8.39 -22.93
N THR A 153 2.23 7.53 -21.92
CA THR A 153 1.63 6.19 -22.01
C THR A 153 0.10 6.28 -21.97
N PHE A 154 -0.47 7.02 -21.01
CA PHE A 154 -1.92 7.07 -20.78
C PHE A 154 -2.63 8.21 -21.50
N LYS A 155 -1.87 9.13 -22.13
CA LYS A 155 -2.40 10.35 -22.77
C LYS A 155 -3.28 11.16 -21.81
N SER A 156 -2.89 11.15 -20.53
CA SER A 156 -3.60 11.80 -19.43
C SER A 156 -2.59 12.40 -18.46
N ASN A 157 -2.86 13.60 -17.98
CA ASN A 157 -2.10 14.20 -16.88
C ASN A 157 -2.78 14.04 -15.52
N LYS A 158 -3.88 13.29 -15.46
CA LYS A 158 -4.62 13.04 -14.21
C LYS A 158 -4.07 11.79 -13.53
N LEU A 159 -3.55 11.93 -12.32
CA LEU A 159 -3.06 10.83 -11.49
C LEU A 159 -3.71 10.91 -10.10
N SER A 160 -4.25 9.79 -9.63
CA SER A 160 -4.83 9.70 -8.29
C SER A 160 -3.78 9.31 -7.26
N LEU A 161 -3.73 10.05 -6.15
CA LEU A 161 -2.96 9.72 -4.95
C LEU A 161 -3.91 9.42 -3.81
N TYR A 162 -3.77 8.24 -3.21
CA TYR A 162 -4.58 7.77 -2.10
C TYR A 162 -3.73 7.71 -0.84
N TYR A 163 -4.04 8.55 0.13
CA TYR A 163 -3.44 8.54 1.45
C TYR A 163 -4.36 7.84 2.43
N SER A 164 -3.78 7.01 3.28
CA SER A 164 -4.43 6.38 4.42
C SER A 164 -3.56 6.62 5.63
N ILE A 165 -4.06 7.43 6.56
CA ILE A 165 -3.29 7.92 7.69
C ILE A 165 -3.91 7.36 8.96
N CYS A 166 -3.18 6.51 9.66
CA CYS A 166 -3.61 5.96 10.94
C CYS A 166 -3.06 6.82 12.07
N MET A 167 -3.91 7.27 12.99
CA MET A 167 -3.56 8.16 14.10
C MET A 167 -3.90 7.51 15.43
N ASP A 168 -2.98 7.57 16.39
CA ASP A 168 -3.23 7.19 17.78
C ASP A 168 -3.95 8.34 18.50
N ILE A 169 -5.25 8.17 18.75
CA ILE A 169 -6.11 9.23 19.31
C ILE A 169 -5.73 9.62 20.74
N THR A 170 -4.94 8.80 21.44
CA THR A 170 -4.50 9.12 22.81
C THR A 170 -3.18 9.89 22.84
N LYS A 171 -2.49 10.00 21.69
CA LYS A 171 -1.20 10.67 21.50
C LYS A 171 -1.27 11.70 20.39
N THR A 172 -2.30 12.54 20.47
CA THR A 172 -2.51 13.67 19.56
C THR A 172 -1.50 14.79 19.84
N ALA A 173 -1.30 15.66 18.84
CA ALA A 173 -0.48 16.85 19.00
C ALA A 173 -1.15 17.87 19.93
N ASP A 174 -0.33 18.67 20.62
CA ASP A 174 -0.82 19.80 21.42
C ASP A 174 -1.05 21.04 20.53
N ILE A 175 -2.03 20.92 19.62
CA ILE A 175 -2.48 22.00 18.74
C ILE A 175 -4.01 22.03 18.69
N SER A 176 -4.59 23.17 18.32
CA SER A 176 -6.04 23.26 18.10
C SER A 176 -6.43 22.54 16.81
N TYR A 177 -7.67 22.05 16.73
CA TYR A 177 -8.18 21.41 15.51
C TYR A 177 -8.23 22.37 14.31
N GLU A 178 -8.41 23.67 14.55
CA GLU A 178 -8.29 24.70 13.49
C GLU A 178 -6.89 24.67 12.85
N ASN A 179 -5.84 24.63 13.70
CA ASN A 179 -4.46 24.58 13.24
C ASN A 179 -4.12 23.22 12.61
N GLU A 180 -4.60 22.10 13.17
CA GLU A 180 -4.44 20.76 12.59
C GLU A 180 -5.01 20.74 11.16
N TYR A 181 -6.23 21.27 10.98
CA TYR A 181 -6.88 21.41 9.67
C TYR A 181 -6.07 22.29 8.71
N ASP A 182 -5.61 23.46 9.16
CA ASP A 182 -4.87 24.38 8.30
C ASP A 182 -3.57 23.77 7.79
N VAL A 183 -2.86 23.00 8.64
CA VAL A 183 -1.66 22.26 8.26
C VAL A 183 -1.97 21.14 7.26
N ILE A 184 -3.05 20.36 7.47
CA ILE A 184 -3.50 19.33 6.52
C ILE A 184 -3.78 19.97 5.16
N ILE A 185 -4.53 21.07 5.12
CA ILE A 185 -4.90 21.74 3.88
C ILE A 185 -3.70 22.37 3.18
N ASP A 186 -2.77 23.01 3.88
CA ASP A 186 -1.55 23.54 3.23
C ASP A 186 -0.69 22.40 2.66
N THR A 187 -0.59 21.28 3.38
CA THR A 187 0.14 20.09 2.91
C THR A 187 -0.49 19.51 1.64
N ILE A 188 -1.81 19.31 1.60
CA ILE A 188 -2.52 18.85 0.40
C ILE A 188 -2.30 19.82 -0.77
N LYS A 189 -2.43 21.12 -0.54
CA LYS A 189 -2.18 22.15 -1.56
C LYS A 189 -0.74 22.13 -2.05
N HIS A 190 0.21 21.87 -1.18
CA HIS A 190 1.61 21.74 -1.55
C HIS A 190 1.85 20.54 -2.48
N ILE A 191 1.41 19.34 -2.09
CA ILE A 191 1.52 18.15 -2.94
C ILE A 191 0.87 18.39 -4.30
N HIS A 192 -0.32 19.00 -4.33
CA HIS A 192 -0.97 19.34 -5.59
C HIS A 192 -0.14 20.31 -6.45
N ARG A 193 0.48 21.34 -5.85
CA ARG A 193 1.40 22.26 -6.55
C ARG A 193 2.64 21.55 -7.10
N MET A 194 3.21 20.59 -6.37
CA MET A 194 4.31 19.77 -6.88
C MET A 194 3.87 18.99 -8.12
N GLY A 195 2.68 18.39 -8.08
CA GLY A 195 2.05 17.76 -9.24
C GLY A 195 1.98 18.68 -10.45
N GLN A 196 1.47 19.90 -10.26
CA GLN A 196 1.36 20.90 -11.32
C GLN A 196 2.73 21.28 -11.91
N GLN A 197 3.77 21.39 -11.09
CA GLN A 197 5.15 21.64 -11.55
C GLN A 197 5.69 20.50 -12.41
N LEU A 198 5.21 19.28 -12.20
CA LEU A 198 5.52 18.08 -12.99
C LEU A 198 4.58 17.89 -14.20
N GLY A 199 3.70 18.86 -14.46
CA GLY A 199 2.71 18.80 -15.55
C GLY A 199 1.47 17.95 -15.23
N MET A 200 1.27 17.57 -13.97
CA MET A 200 0.20 16.67 -13.51
C MET A 200 -0.94 17.42 -12.80
N ASP A 201 -2.15 16.90 -12.98
CA ASP A 201 -3.32 17.19 -12.17
C ASP A 201 -3.50 16.05 -11.16
N LEU A 202 -2.94 16.23 -9.96
CA LEU A 202 -3.01 15.22 -8.90
C LEU A 202 -4.37 15.24 -8.21
N GLN A 203 -5.09 14.13 -8.31
CA GLN A 203 -6.34 13.88 -7.60
C GLN A 203 -6.04 13.24 -6.25
N ILE A 204 -6.03 14.06 -5.20
CA ILE A 204 -5.64 13.62 -3.86
C ILE A 204 -6.88 13.19 -3.09
N SER A 205 -6.85 11.96 -2.57
CA SER A 205 -7.83 11.43 -1.65
C SER A 205 -7.13 11.05 -0.36
N ILE A 206 -7.45 11.71 0.75
CA ILE A 206 -6.90 11.36 2.07
C ILE A 206 -8.00 10.73 2.91
N LYS A 207 -7.67 9.61 3.57
CA LYS A 207 -8.49 8.99 4.62
C LYS A 207 -7.71 9.02 5.93
N PHE A 208 -8.27 9.64 6.95
CA PHE A 208 -7.79 9.48 8.31
C PHE A 208 -8.42 8.26 8.95
N TYR A 209 -7.70 7.59 9.85
CA TYR A 209 -8.15 6.45 10.64
C TYR A 209 -7.76 6.70 12.08
N PHE A 210 -8.71 7.21 12.87
CA PHE A 210 -8.55 7.50 14.28
C PHE A 210 -8.74 6.22 15.09
N VAL A 211 -7.67 5.74 15.71
CA VAL A 211 -7.67 4.46 16.44
C VAL A 211 -7.08 4.61 17.85
N PRO A 212 -7.54 3.80 18.82
CA PRO A 212 -6.95 3.78 20.15
C PRO A 212 -5.58 3.10 20.15
N THR A 213 -4.74 3.40 21.16
CA THR A 213 -3.35 2.91 21.24
C THR A 213 -3.25 1.40 21.14
N GLU A 214 -4.21 0.66 21.70
CA GLU A 214 -4.16 -0.81 21.74
C GLU A 214 -4.15 -1.46 20.36
N ILE A 215 -4.71 -0.78 19.35
CA ILE A 215 -4.74 -1.29 17.96
C ILE A 215 -3.89 -0.51 16.99
N TYR A 216 -3.40 0.68 17.35
CA TYR A 216 -2.54 1.49 16.49
C TYR A 216 -1.36 0.67 15.92
N GLN A 217 -0.64 -0.07 16.76
CA GLN A 217 0.48 -0.89 16.29
C GLN A 217 0.04 -2.02 15.34
N ASN A 218 -1.16 -2.59 15.53
CA ASN A 218 -1.69 -3.59 14.61
C ASN A 218 -2.01 -2.96 13.24
N CYS A 219 -2.47 -1.71 13.21
CA CYS A 219 -2.68 -0.97 11.98
C CYS A 219 -1.35 -0.67 11.27
N VAL A 220 -0.31 -0.26 12.01
CA VAL A 220 1.05 -0.07 11.46
C VAL A 220 1.57 -1.38 10.87
N ASN A 221 1.50 -2.48 11.63
CA ASN A 221 1.94 -3.79 11.16
C ASN A 221 1.18 -4.23 9.90
N TYR A 222 -0.12 -3.93 9.81
CA TYR A 222 -0.90 -4.22 8.60
C TYR A 222 -0.28 -3.56 7.36
N PHE A 223 0.08 -2.28 7.43
CA PHE A 223 0.70 -1.57 6.31
C PHE A 223 2.11 -2.07 6.00
N GLN A 224 2.80 -2.65 6.98
CA GLN A 224 4.12 -3.29 6.81
C GLN A 224 4.04 -4.73 6.30
N GLU A 225 2.84 -5.31 6.23
CA GLU A 225 2.63 -6.70 5.77
C GLU A 225 1.75 -6.77 4.51
N ASN A 226 1.22 -5.64 4.05
CA ASN A 226 0.28 -5.57 2.94
C ASN A 226 0.55 -4.32 2.10
N ALA A 227 0.77 -4.51 0.80
CA ALA A 227 0.86 -3.40 -0.15
C ALA A 227 -0.50 -2.78 -0.49
N ASN A 228 -1.61 -3.36 -0.01
CA ASN A 228 -2.97 -2.93 -0.32
C ASN A 228 -3.87 -2.95 0.91
N ILE A 229 -4.77 -1.97 1.02
CA ILE A 229 -5.86 -1.96 2.00
C ILE A 229 -7.01 -2.82 1.47
N ASN A 230 -7.38 -3.86 2.21
CA ASN A 230 -8.50 -4.74 1.92
C ASN A 230 -9.43 -4.89 3.14
N SER A 231 -10.41 -5.79 3.05
CA SER A 231 -11.38 -6.06 4.12
C SER A 231 -10.73 -6.39 5.47
N LEU A 232 -9.53 -6.99 5.51
CA LEU A 232 -8.87 -7.32 6.76
C LEU A 232 -8.46 -6.07 7.56
N PHE A 233 -8.11 -4.97 6.88
CA PHE A 233 -7.82 -3.71 7.56
C PHE A 233 -9.08 -3.10 8.15
N TYR A 234 -10.17 -3.11 7.38
CA TYR A 234 -11.46 -2.60 7.84
C TYR A 234 -11.98 -3.44 9.02
N ASP A 235 -11.85 -4.76 8.96
CA ASP A 235 -12.14 -5.67 10.07
C ASP A 235 -11.31 -5.35 11.32
N LEU A 236 -10.02 -5.03 11.15
CA LEU A 236 -9.14 -4.66 12.27
C LEU A 236 -9.66 -3.39 12.97
N ILE A 237 -10.08 -2.40 12.19
CA ILE A 237 -10.62 -1.15 12.71
C ILE A 237 -12.02 -1.34 13.28
N GLU A 238 -12.96 -1.93 12.54
CA GLU A 238 -14.37 -2.07 12.93
C GLU A 238 -14.58 -2.98 14.14
N LYS A 239 -13.79 -4.04 14.30
CA LYS A 239 -13.95 -4.99 15.43
C LYS A 239 -13.35 -4.46 16.73
N ASN A 240 -12.46 -3.48 16.66
CA ASN A 240 -11.69 -3.03 17.82
C ASN A 240 -11.79 -1.53 18.09
N ALA A 241 -12.35 -0.74 17.16
CA ALA A 241 -12.80 0.60 17.46
C ALA A 241 -14.08 0.47 18.32
N PRO A 242 -14.21 1.24 19.42
CA PRO A 242 -15.45 1.29 20.19
C PRO A 242 -16.69 1.79 19.40
N TYR A 243 -16.54 2.08 18.11
CA TYR A 243 -17.48 2.79 17.25
C TYR A 243 -17.76 1.94 15.99
N GLY A 244 -18.82 1.13 16.04
CA GLY A 244 -19.27 0.34 14.88
C GLY A 244 -19.55 1.20 13.64
N GLU A 245 -19.30 0.64 12.45
CA GLU A 245 -19.07 1.35 11.16
C GLU A 245 -18.12 2.56 11.29
N PRO A 246 -17.08 2.69 10.44
CA PRO A 246 -16.01 3.65 10.64
C PRO A 246 -16.50 5.11 10.55
N LYS A 247 -16.95 5.68 11.68
CA LYS A 247 -16.97 7.12 11.97
C LYS A 247 -15.55 7.69 12.05
N CYS A 248 -14.54 6.82 12.03
CA CYS A 248 -13.13 7.12 12.11
C CYS A 248 -12.51 7.58 10.77
N MET A 249 -13.31 7.89 9.74
CA MET A 249 -12.83 8.20 8.39
C MET A 249 -13.22 9.61 7.92
N ILE A 250 -12.27 10.53 7.91
CA ILE A 250 -12.42 11.82 7.23
C ILE A 250 -11.84 11.70 5.83
N LYS A 251 -12.64 12.05 4.82
CA LYS A 251 -12.22 12.02 3.42
C LYS A 251 -11.99 13.43 2.88
N PHE A 252 -10.74 13.74 2.54
CA PHE A 252 -10.42 14.96 1.78
C PHE A 252 -10.35 14.60 0.30
N LEU A 253 -11.17 15.25 -0.53
CA LEU A 253 -11.14 15.09 -1.98
C LEU A 253 -10.72 16.40 -2.64
N LEU A 254 -9.56 16.39 -3.27
CA LEU A 254 -9.21 17.45 -4.21
C LEU A 254 -9.44 16.94 -5.63
N LYS A 255 -10.72 16.88 -6.05
CA LYS A 255 -11.10 16.52 -7.41
C LYS A 255 -11.74 17.74 -8.08
N ASP A 256 -11.11 18.24 -9.15
CA ASP A 256 -11.64 19.37 -9.93
C ASP A 256 -11.98 20.62 -9.06
N ASN A 257 -11.19 20.89 -8.00
CA ASN A 257 -11.43 21.94 -6.99
C ASN A 257 -12.78 21.84 -6.23
N LYS A 258 -13.36 20.64 -6.12
CA LYS A 258 -14.62 20.41 -5.40
C LYS A 258 -14.46 19.41 -4.26
N GLU A 259 -15.04 19.80 -3.12
CA GLU A 259 -15.25 19.04 -1.87
C GLU A 259 -14.01 18.68 -1.04
N LEU A 260 -13.37 19.72 -0.49
CA LEU A 260 -12.70 19.59 0.79
C LEU A 260 -13.78 19.65 1.89
N ILE A 261 -13.72 18.74 2.86
CA ILE A 261 -14.43 18.94 4.14
C ILE A 261 -14.07 20.33 4.67
N THR A 262 -15.06 21.07 5.16
CA THR A 262 -14.83 22.39 5.73
C THR A 262 -14.11 22.30 7.07
N GLN A 263 -13.47 23.40 7.51
CA GLN A 263 -12.83 23.45 8.82
C GLN A 263 -13.85 23.18 9.95
N GLU A 264 -15.07 23.73 9.82
CA GLU A 264 -16.16 23.52 10.79
C GLU A 264 -16.54 22.03 10.90
N GLU A 265 -16.82 21.37 9.77
CA GLU A 265 -17.14 19.94 9.73
C GLU A 265 -15.99 19.09 10.30
N TYR A 266 -14.75 19.42 9.96
CA TYR A 266 -13.58 18.70 10.48
C TYR A 266 -13.46 18.84 12.01
N ILE A 267 -13.64 20.04 12.54
CA ILE A 267 -13.62 20.31 13.99
C ILE A 267 -14.73 19.55 14.70
N GLU A 268 -15.94 19.51 14.15
CA GLU A 268 -17.06 18.76 14.71
C GLU A 268 -16.74 17.26 14.79
N ILE A 269 -16.20 16.68 13.71
CA ILE A 269 -15.79 15.27 13.69
C ILE A 269 -14.67 15.01 14.70
N ARG A 270 -13.63 15.85 14.77
CA ARG A 270 -12.54 15.69 15.75
C ARG A 270 -13.04 15.77 17.20
N LYS A 271 -13.96 16.68 17.50
CA LYS A 271 -14.63 16.76 18.82
C LYS A 271 -15.45 15.51 19.12
N GLU A 272 -16.19 14.98 18.14
CA GLU A 272 -16.93 13.73 18.32
C GLU A 272 -15.98 12.56 18.64
N ILE A 273 -14.85 12.46 17.91
CA ILE A 273 -13.83 11.44 18.16
C ILE A 273 -13.27 11.56 19.58
N ASP A 274 -12.83 12.76 19.98
CA ASP A 274 -12.16 12.95 21.28
C ASP A 274 -13.13 12.83 22.47
N ASN A 275 -14.41 13.16 22.31
CA ASN A 275 -15.44 12.93 23.35
C ASN A 275 -15.75 11.45 23.58
N ASN A 276 -15.44 10.61 22.59
CA ASN A 276 -15.73 9.20 22.63
C ASN A 276 -14.49 8.33 22.93
N ALA A 277 -13.29 8.90 22.86
CA ALA A 277 -11.98 8.28 23.14
C ALA A 277 -11.76 8.02 24.64
#